data_AF-A0A7S0H9X0-F1
#
_entry.id   AF-A0A7S0H9X0-F1
#
_cell.length_a   1.000
_cell.length_b   1.000
_cell.length_c   1.000
_cell.angle_alpha   90.00
_cell.angle_beta   90.00
_cell.angle_gamma   90.00
#
_symmetry.space_group_name_H-M   'P 1'
#
loop_
_entity.id
_entity.type
_entity.pdbx_description
1 polymer ?
#
loop_
_entity_poly.entity_id
_entity_poly.type
_entity_poly.pdbx_seq_one_letter_code
_entity_poly.pdbx_strand_id
1 'polypeptide(L)'
;MLRWASVVLGACVVKGLARSFGSATRIPRLILAGSNQCIRHIQLLKSLSSSPLKRLRVAYIPTAYTFLEKDSKSTRSIGDRRRRRMAEARKKGRILGEVLDMEVETVELSKHISVSRQRLSRLLGGVDIVYVDGGNTYYLLECMRLSGFCEEIRGFMVY
;
A
#
# COMPACT_ATOMS: atom_id res chain seq x y z
N MET A 1 31.87 7.93 7.68
CA MET A 1 30.77 8.41 6.81
C MET A 1 30.04 7.18 6.27
N LEU A 2 29.11 6.61 7.04
CA LEU A 2 28.43 5.35 6.68
C LEU A 2 27.33 5.64 5.65
N ARG A 3 27.48 5.08 4.44
CA ARG A 3 26.42 5.00 3.43
C ARG A 3 25.41 3.96 3.90
N TRP A 4 24.30 4.39 4.48
CA TRP A 4 23.26 3.49 4.99
C TRP A 4 22.35 3.05 3.84
N ALA A 5 22.32 1.74 3.58
CA ALA A 5 21.47 1.11 2.59
C ALA A 5 19.99 1.23 3.02
N SER A 6 19.21 1.98 2.24
CA SER A 6 17.75 1.99 2.35
C SER A 6 17.21 0.60 2.03
N VAL A 7 16.85 -0.18 3.05
CA VAL A 7 16.15 -1.45 2.84
C VAL A 7 14.76 -1.11 2.28
N VAL A 8 14.56 -1.37 0.99
CA VAL A 8 13.28 -1.20 0.29
C VAL A 8 12.35 -2.31 0.75
N LEU A 9 11.68 -2.10 1.88
CA LEU A 9 10.67 -3.02 2.41
C LEU A 9 9.30 -2.67 1.83
N GLY A 10 8.69 -3.63 1.15
CA GLY A 10 7.26 -3.61 0.86
C GLY A 10 6.53 -4.29 2.01
N ALA A 11 5.39 -3.74 2.43
CA ALA A 11 4.56 -4.35 3.46
C ALA A 11 3.15 -4.55 2.91
N CYS A 12 2.52 -5.68 3.21
CA CYS A 12 1.16 -5.96 2.81
C CYS A 12 0.35 -6.38 4.03
N VAL A 13 -0.76 -5.70 4.29
CA VAL A 13 -1.73 -6.06 5.34
C VAL A 13 -2.96 -6.59 4.64
N VAL A 14 -3.40 -7.77 5.03
CA VAL A 14 -4.51 -8.46 4.40
C VAL A 14 -5.62 -8.71 5.40
N LYS A 15 -6.83 -8.25 5.07
CA LYS A 15 -8.02 -8.49 5.85
C LYS A 15 -8.54 -9.90 5.58
N GLY A 16 -8.46 -10.76 6.60
CA GLY A 16 -9.33 -11.93 6.73
C GLY A 16 -9.44 -12.86 5.52
N LEU A 17 -8.32 -13.29 4.94
CA LEU A 17 -8.26 -14.25 3.84
C LEU A 17 -7.98 -15.67 4.36
N ALA A 18 -9.02 -16.30 4.90
CA ALA A 18 -9.25 -17.76 4.85
C ALA A 18 -10.66 -18.09 5.38
N ARG A 19 -11.47 -18.74 4.54
CA ARG A 19 -12.57 -19.62 4.97
C ARG A 19 -12.06 -21.04 4.80
N SER A 20 -11.64 -21.69 5.87
CA SER A 20 -11.47 -23.15 5.89
C SER A 20 -11.64 -23.60 7.34
N PHE A 21 -12.73 -24.33 7.57
CA PHE A 21 -13.10 -25.07 8.79
C PHE A 21 -13.46 -24.26 10.05
N GLY A 22 -14.76 -24.24 10.37
CA GLY A 22 -15.22 -24.49 11.74
C GLY A 22 -15.50 -23.33 12.70
N SER A 23 -14.77 -22.20 12.70
CA SER A 23 -15.08 -21.10 13.62
C SER A 23 -14.70 -19.73 13.07
N ALA A 24 -15.66 -18.80 13.07
CA ALA A 24 -15.62 -17.53 12.34
C ALA A 24 -14.87 -16.40 13.09
N THR A 25 -13.54 -16.48 13.16
CA THR A 25 -12.71 -15.28 13.42
C THR A 25 -11.76 -15.07 12.24
N ARG A 26 -11.97 -13.96 11.51
CA ARG A 26 -11.11 -13.56 10.39
C ARG A 26 -9.86 -12.90 10.94
N ILE A 27 -8.79 -13.68 11.11
CA ILE A 27 -7.52 -13.12 11.60
C ILE A 27 -6.87 -12.34 10.44
N PRO A 28 -6.61 -11.02 10.59
CA PRO A 28 -5.84 -10.27 9.62
C PRO A 28 -4.42 -10.80 9.55
N ARG A 29 -3.85 -10.83 8.33
CA ARG A 29 -2.49 -11.32 8.10
C ARG A 29 -1.59 -10.15 7.71
N LEU A 30 -0.49 -9.99 8.43
CA LEU A 30 0.60 -9.09 8.06
C LEU A 30 1.65 -9.88 7.30
N ILE A 31 2.00 -9.41 6.10
CA ILE A 31 3.07 -9.95 5.28
C ILE A 31 4.13 -8.87 5.11
N LEU A 32 5.33 -9.15 5.59
CA LEU A 32 6.50 -8.32 5.35
C LEU A 32 7.31 -8.98 4.24
N ALA A 33 7.65 -8.22 3.19
CA ALA A 33 8.46 -8.75 2.10
C ALA A 33 9.67 -7.86 1.82
N GLY A 34 10.82 -8.52 1.65
CA GLY A 34 11.95 -7.92 0.96
C GLY A 34 11.61 -7.69 -0.52
N SER A 35 12.24 -6.67 -1.11
CA SER A 35 12.07 -6.17 -2.49
C SER A 35 11.31 -7.08 -3.47
N ASN A 36 10.23 -6.57 -4.07
CA ASN A 36 9.42 -7.15 -5.16
C ASN A 36 8.78 -8.53 -4.92
N GLN A 37 8.96 -9.17 -3.76
CA GLN A 37 8.37 -10.50 -3.52
C GLN A 37 6.89 -10.45 -3.14
N CYS A 38 6.36 -9.32 -2.68
CA CYS A 38 4.96 -9.24 -2.25
C CYS A 38 3.94 -9.69 -3.32
N ILE A 39 4.23 -9.52 -4.62
CA ILE A 39 3.34 -10.00 -5.68
C ILE A 39 3.14 -11.51 -5.58
N ARG A 40 4.22 -12.27 -5.35
CA ARG A 40 4.16 -13.74 -5.17
C ARG A 40 3.37 -14.12 -3.92
N HIS A 41 3.51 -13.35 -2.84
CA HIS A 41 2.76 -13.59 -1.61
C HIS A 41 1.26 -13.26 -1.78
N ILE A 42 0.92 -12.22 -2.54
CA ILE A 42 -0.49 -11.89 -2.84
C ILE A 42 -1.09 -12.94 -3.79
N GLN A 43 -0.33 -13.45 -4.76
CA GLN A 43 -0.74 -14.59 -5.59
C GLN A 43 -1.03 -15.83 -4.74
N LEU A 44 -0.17 -16.12 -3.76
CA LEU A 44 -0.39 -17.21 -2.81
C LEU A 44 -1.66 -16.98 -1.98
N LEU A 45 -1.88 -15.76 -1.47
CA LEU A 45 -3.11 -15.44 -0.74
C LEU A 45 -4.36 -15.54 -1.63
N LYS A 46 -4.27 -15.18 -2.90
CA LYS A 46 -5.34 -15.35 -3.87
C LYS A 46 -5.65 -16.83 -4.09
N SER A 47 -4.64 -17.69 -4.27
CA SER A 47 -4.85 -19.14 -4.41
C SER A 47 -5.42 -19.78 -3.14
N LEU A 48 -5.13 -19.20 -1.97
CA LEU A 48 -5.69 -19.63 -0.69
C LEU A 48 -7.10 -19.06 -0.43
N SER A 49 -7.53 -18.07 -1.20
CA SER A 49 -8.89 -17.53 -1.15
C SER A 49 -9.85 -18.49 -1.84
N SER A 50 -10.59 -19.26 -1.05
CA SER A 50 -11.55 -20.26 -1.54
C SER A 50 -12.79 -19.68 -2.23
N SER A 51 -12.83 -18.37 -2.50
CA SER A 51 -14.01 -17.66 -3.02
C SER A 51 -13.82 -17.29 -4.49
N PRO A 52 -14.31 -18.10 -5.45
CA PRO A 52 -14.16 -17.87 -6.89
C PRO A 52 -14.94 -16.67 -7.44
N LEU A 53 -15.73 -15.95 -6.63
CA LEU A 53 -16.72 -14.97 -7.11
C LEU A 53 -16.49 -13.51 -6.66
N LYS A 54 -15.50 -13.22 -5.79
CA LYS A 54 -15.27 -11.83 -5.32
C LYS A 54 -13.93 -11.34 -5.82
N ARG A 55 -13.96 -10.36 -6.73
CA ARG A 55 -12.77 -9.57 -7.08
C ARG A 55 -12.32 -8.81 -5.84
N LEU A 56 -11.11 -9.12 -5.36
CA LEU A 56 -10.57 -8.49 -4.15
C LEU A 56 -10.22 -7.03 -4.43
N ARG A 57 -10.46 -6.18 -3.45
CA ARG A 57 -10.15 -4.74 -3.52
C ARG A 57 -8.87 -4.46 -2.75
N VAL A 58 -7.94 -3.73 -3.36
CA VAL A 58 -6.60 -3.44 -2.85
C VAL A 58 -6.39 -1.93 -2.75
N ALA A 59 -6.05 -1.43 -1.56
CA ALA A 59 -5.47 -0.11 -1.41
C ALA A 59 -3.96 -0.18 -1.63
N TYR A 60 -3.47 0.39 -2.72
CA TYR A 60 -2.04 0.50 -3.05
C TYR A 60 -1.48 1.84 -2.56
N ILE A 61 -0.51 1.80 -1.64
CA ILE A 61 0.10 2.96 -0.97
C ILE A 61 1.52 3.19 -1.52
N PRO A 62 1.71 4.04 -2.55
CA PRO A 62 3.03 4.30 -3.15
C PRO A 62 3.83 5.39 -2.45
N THR A 63 3.41 5.84 -1.27
CA THR A 63 3.97 7.03 -0.60
C THR A 63 5.49 6.99 -0.45
N ALA A 64 6.06 5.84 -0.08
CA ALA A 64 7.51 5.71 0.06
C ALA A 64 8.24 5.87 -1.28
N TYR A 65 7.65 5.35 -2.36
CA TYR A 65 8.18 5.43 -3.73
C TYR A 65 8.13 6.86 -4.29
N THR A 66 7.11 7.64 -3.93
CA THR A 66 6.87 8.96 -4.51
C THR A 66 7.72 10.06 -3.89
N PHE A 67 8.48 9.75 -2.84
CA PHE A 67 9.41 10.68 -2.19
C PHE A 67 10.46 11.22 -3.16
N LEU A 68 10.61 12.54 -3.20
CA LEU A 68 11.62 13.21 -4.01
C LEU A 68 12.61 13.94 -3.12
N GLU A 69 13.89 13.63 -3.28
CA GLU A 69 14.95 14.48 -2.75
C GLU A 69 15.07 15.76 -3.58
N LYS A 70 15.38 16.86 -2.89
CA LYS A 70 15.77 18.12 -3.53
C LYS A 70 17.08 17.86 -4.27
N ASP A 71 16.97 17.68 -5.57
CA ASP A 71 18.10 17.53 -6.46
C ASP A 71 18.45 18.92 -6.99
N SER A 72 19.60 19.45 -6.57
CA SER A 72 20.07 20.77 -6.98
C SER A 72 20.44 20.85 -8.46
N LYS A 73 20.53 19.70 -9.17
CA LYS A 73 20.92 19.63 -10.59
C LYS A 73 19.74 19.41 -11.55
N SER A 74 18.52 19.26 -11.04
CA SER A 74 17.35 19.02 -11.90
C SER A 74 16.78 20.32 -12.46
N THR A 75 16.67 20.41 -13.78
CA THR A 75 15.99 21.52 -14.47
C THR A 75 14.46 21.49 -14.33
N ARG A 76 13.89 20.40 -13.80
CA ARG A 76 12.43 20.24 -13.66
C ARG A 76 11.96 20.66 -12.28
N SER A 77 10.76 21.25 -12.23
CA SER A 77 10.11 21.58 -10.97
C SER A 77 9.87 20.32 -10.11
N ILE A 78 9.88 20.50 -8.79
CA ILE A 78 9.55 19.42 -7.83
C ILE A 78 8.12 18.89 -8.11
N GLY A 79 7.20 19.77 -8.50
CA GLY A 79 5.83 19.42 -8.85
C GLY A 79 5.74 18.46 -10.03
N ASP A 80 6.49 18.72 -11.11
CA ASP A 80 6.47 17.86 -12.31
C ASP A 80 7.07 16.49 -12.04
N ARG A 81 8.17 16.45 -11.28
CA ARG A 81 8.78 15.19 -10.84
C ARG A 81 7.79 14.37 -10.01
N ARG A 82 7.02 15.02 -9.12
CA ARG A 82 6.01 14.36 -8.28
C ARG A 82 4.86 13.81 -9.11
N ARG A 83 4.32 14.62 -10.04
CA ARG A 83 3.27 14.19 -10.97
C ARG A 83 3.70 12.97 -11.77
N ARG A 84 4.94 12.95 -12.26
CA ARG A 84 5.49 11.81 -13.01
C ARG A 84 5.58 10.55 -12.15
N ARG A 85 6.15 10.63 -10.94
CA ARG A 85 6.23 9.46 -10.04
C ARG A 85 4.86 8.94 -9.65
N MET A 86 3.88 9.83 -9.44
CA MET A 86 2.50 9.42 -9.19
C MET A 86 1.85 8.75 -10.40
N ALA A 87 2.12 9.22 -11.62
CA ALA A 87 1.65 8.56 -12.83
C ALA A 87 2.26 7.15 -12.98
N GLU A 88 3.55 7.00 -12.69
CA GLU A 88 4.23 5.70 -12.67
C GLU A 88 3.67 4.77 -11.59
N ALA A 89 3.40 5.28 -10.38
CA ALA A 89 2.78 4.53 -9.31
C ALA A 89 1.38 4.03 -9.69
N ARG A 90 0.54 4.89 -10.30
CA ARG A 90 -0.78 4.47 -10.81
C ARG A 90 -0.67 3.43 -11.93
N LYS A 91 0.35 3.53 -12.80
CA LYS A 91 0.63 2.51 -13.81
C LYS A 91 0.98 1.17 -13.15
N LYS A 92 1.85 1.18 -12.13
CA LYS A 92 2.18 -0.03 -11.35
C LYS A 92 0.95 -0.62 -10.68
N GLY A 93 0.10 0.21 -10.05
CA GLY A 93 -1.15 -0.24 -9.44
C GLY A 93 -2.11 -0.90 -10.44
N ARG A 94 -2.25 -0.35 -11.65
CA ARG A 94 -3.05 -0.97 -12.72
C ARG A 94 -2.50 -2.34 -13.14
N ILE A 95 -1.19 -2.42 -13.39
CA ILE A 95 -0.52 -3.69 -13.74
C ILE A 95 -0.71 -4.72 -12.62
N LEU A 96 -0.61 -4.29 -11.35
CA LEU A 96 -0.86 -5.16 -10.20
C LEU A 96 -2.30 -5.70 -10.21
N GLY A 97 -3.28 -4.84 -10.50
CA GLY A 97 -4.69 -5.23 -10.60
C GLY A 97 -4.98 -6.17 -11.76
N GLU A 98 -4.32 -5.99 -12.90
CA GLU A 98 -4.44 -6.88 -14.06
C GLU A 98 -3.82 -8.26 -13.78
N VAL A 99 -2.57 -8.30 -13.28
CA VAL A 99 -1.84 -9.55 -13.00
C VAL A 99 -2.52 -10.37 -11.92
N LEU A 100 -3.12 -9.71 -10.93
CA LEU A 100 -3.76 -10.38 -9.80
C LEU A 100 -5.27 -10.52 -9.96
N ASP A 101 -5.87 -9.97 -11.02
CA ASP A 101 -7.32 -9.83 -11.18
C ASP A 101 -7.98 -9.26 -9.91
N MET A 102 -7.54 -8.06 -9.54
CA MET A 102 -7.99 -7.31 -8.36
C MET A 102 -8.37 -5.89 -8.75
N GLU A 103 -9.27 -5.27 -7.99
CA GLU A 103 -9.54 -3.84 -8.10
C GLU A 103 -8.51 -3.09 -7.26
N VAL A 104 -7.65 -2.30 -7.88
CA VAL A 104 -6.58 -1.58 -7.17
C VAL A 104 -6.89 -0.09 -7.14
N GLU A 105 -7.03 0.46 -5.94
CA GLU A 105 -7.13 1.89 -5.72
C GLU A 105 -5.79 2.43 -5.19
N THR A 106 -5.22 3.41 -5.90
CA THR A 106 -3.96 4.04 -5.49
C THR A 106 -4.23 5.17 -4.50
N VAL A 107 -3.69 5.07 -3.28
CA VAL A 107 -3.87 6.04 -2.21
C VAL A 107 -2.51 6.62 -1.80
N GLU A 108 -2.26 7.86 -2.19
CA GLU A 108 -1.06 8.59 -1.76
C GLU A 108 -1.31 9.19 -0.37
N LEU A 109 -0.44 8.88 0.58
CA LEU A 109 -0.40 9.59 1.85
C LEU A 109 0.42 10.85 1.68
N SER A 110 -0.08 11.95 2.23
CA SER A 110 0.45 13.29 1.99
C SER A 110 0.64 13.99 3.33
N LYS A 111 1.75 14.73 3.47
CA LYS A 111 1.99 15.63 4.61
C LYS A 111 0.96 16.76 4.68
N HIS A 112 0.47 17.19 3.51
CA HIS A 112 -0.62 18.16 3.42
C HIS A 112 -1.94 17.40 3.53
N ILE A 113 -2.84 17.86 4.41
CA ILE A 113 -4.17 17.32 4.72
C ILE A 113 -5.07 17.32 3.47
N SER A 114 -4.74 16.48 2.50
CA SER A 114 -5.49 16.32 1.24
C SER A 114 -6.33 15.06 1.25
N VAL A 115 -6.01 14.12 2.15
CA VAL A 115 -6.85 12.99 2.49
C VAL A 115 -7.40 13.27 3.89
N SER A 116 -8.66 13.70 3.97
CA SER A 116 -9.33 13.78 5.27
C SER A 116 -9.37 12.39 5.89
N ARG A 117 -9.26 12.32 7.23
CA ARG A 117 -9.36 11.04 7.95
C ARG A 117 -10.61 10.24 7.56
N GLN A 118 -11.73 10.92 7.34
CA GLN A 118 -12.96 10.31 6.82
C GLN A 118 -12.77 9.63 5.46
N ARG A 119 -12.05 10.27 4.52
CA ARG A 119 -11.76 9.67 3.22
C ARG A 119 -10.89 8.43 3.40
N LEU A 120 -9.86 8.49 4.25
CA LEU A 120 -8.99 7.35 4.51
C LEU A 120 -9.75 6.18 5.12
N SER A 121 -10.63 6.45 6.08
CA SER A 121 -11.50 5.46 6.71
C SER A 121 -12.44 4.78 5.71
N ARG A 122 -13.08 5.56 4.82
CA ARG A 122 -13.92 5.00 3.74
C ARG A 122 -13.13 4.12 2.77
N LEU A 123 -11.93 4.56 2.39
CA LEU A 123 -11.05 3.80 1.49
C LEU A 123 -10.63 2.48 2.14
N LEU A 124 -10.11 2.53 3.36
CA LEU A 124 -9.63 1.34 4.06
C LEU A 124 -10.77 0.40 4.49
N GLY A 125 -11.95 0.94 4.83
CA GLY A 125 -13.13 0.13 5.18
C GLY A 125 -13.67 -0.70 4.01
N GLY A 126 -13.46 -0.25 2.77
CA GLY A 126 -13.95 -0.90 1.56
C GLY A 126 -12.97 -1.87 0.87
N VAL A 127 -11.74 -2.01 1.38
CA VAL A 127 -10.71 -2.88 0.78
C VAL A 127 -10.50 -4.16 1.56
N ASP A 128 -10.06 -5.21 0.86
CA ASP A 128 -9.69 -6.49 1.45
C ASP A 128 -8.17 -6.56 1.72
N ILE A 129 -7.36 -5.79 0.97
CA ILE A 129 -5.90 -5.78 1.07
C ILE A 129 -5.39 -4.34 1.09
N VAL A 130 -4.37 -4.08 1.90
CA VAL A 130 -3.59 -2.85 1.90
C VAL A 130 -2.16 -3.20 1.54
N TYR A 131 -1.70 -2.77 0.38
CA TYR A 131 -0.34 -2.94 -0.08
C TYR A 131 0.42 -1.64 0.06
N VAL A 132 1.56 -1.66 0.74
CA VAL A 132 2.46 -0.52 0.93
C VAL A 132 3.73 -0.76 0.13
N ASP A 133 3.97 0.11 -0.85
CA ASP A 133 5.14 0.01 -1.71
C ASP A 133 6.41 0.46 -0.99
N GLY A 134 7.54 -0.10 -1.41
CA GLY A 134 8.84 0.25 -0.85
C GLY A 134 9.35 1.62 -1.33
N GLY A 135 10.35 2.15 -0.64
CA GLY A 135 10.99 3.42 -0.97
C GLY A 135 11.59 4.09 0.26
N ASN A 136 11.41 5.40 0.40
CA ASN A 136 11.87 6.11 1.59
C ASN A 136 10.93 5.84 2.79
N THR A 137 11.40 5.02 3.72
CA THR A 137 10.63 4.57 4.90
C THR A 137 10.42 5.68 5.94
N TYR A 138 11.36 6.63 6.07
CA TYR A 138 11.20 7.77 6.98
C TYR A 138 10.08 8.71 6.50
N TYR A 139 10.06 9.03 5.22
CA TYR A 139 8.99 9.82 4.61
C TYR A 139 7.63 9.11 4.72
N LEU A 140 7.60 7.80 4.50
CA LEU A 140 6.39 6.99 4.70
C LEU A 140 5.88 7.09 6.14
N LEU A 141 6.75 6.88 7.13
CA LEU A 141 6.41 6.95 8.54
C LEU A 141 5.85 8.31 8.93
N GLU A 142 6.47 9.39 8.47
CA GLU A 142 6.01 10.76 8.70
C GLU A 142 4.61 10.97 8.10
N CYS A 143 4.40 10.59 6.84
CA CYS A 143 3.11 10.70 6.16
C CYS A 143 2.02 9.82 6.81
N MET A 144 2.37 8.63 7.32
CA MET A 144 1.41 7.77 8.03
C MET A 144 0.94 8.40 9.34
N ARG A 145 1.87 9.00 10.10
CA ARG A 145 1.56 9.70 11.36
C ARG A 145 0.68 10.93 11.12
N LEU A 146 1.02 11.75 10.13
CA LEU A 146 0.29 13.00 9.85
C LEU A 146 -1.09 12.75 9.23
N SER A 147 -1.28 11.65 8.49
CA SER A 147 -2.56 11.34 7.84
C SER A 147 -3.55 10.59 8.73
N GLY A 148 -3.13 10.12 9.91
CA GLY A 148 -3.94 9.24 10.76
C GLY A 148 -4.05 7.81 10.25
N PHE A 149 -3.18 7.40 9.32
CA PHE A 149 -3.21 6.07 8.71
C PHE A 149 -2.96 4.95 9.73
N CYS A 150 -2.10 5.21 10.72
CA CYS A 150 -1.78 4.22 11.75
C CYS A 150 -3.00 3.85 12.62
N GLU A 151 -3.89 4.80 12.88
CA GLU A 151 -5.12 4.60 13.62
C GLU A 151 -6.14 3.82 12.79
N GLU A 152 -6.32 4.21 11.53
CA GLU A 152 -7.27 3.54 10.63
C GLU A 152 -6.85 2.10 10.32
N ILE A 153 -5.55 1.83 10.14
CA ILE A 153 -5.07 0.45 9.89
C ILE A 153 -5.21 -0.45 11.12
N ARG A 154 -5.11 0.11 12.34
CA ARG A 154 -5.39 -0.67 13.56
C ARG A 154 -6.87 -1.05 13.62
N GLY A 155 -7.77 -0.12 13.31
CA GLY A 155 -9.20 -0.42 13.17
C GLY A 155 -9.45 -1.49 12.11
N PHE A 156 -8.77 -1.40 10.97
CA PHE A 156 -8.84 -2.39 9.89
C PHE A 156 -8.44 -3.82 10.32
N MET A 157 -7.57 -3.97 11.31
CA MET A 157 -7.10 -5.27 11.82
C MET A 157 -7.97 -5.87 12.94
N VAL A 158 -8.94 -5.12 13.48
CA VAL A 158 -9.77 -5.62 14.59
C VAL A 158 -11.13 -6.19 14.10
N TYR A 159 -11.52 -5.88 12.87
CA TYR A 159 -12.78 -6.33 12.22
C TYR A 159 -12.55 -7.35 11.11
#